data_AF-A0A4S4KDU9-F1
#
_entry.id   AF-A0A4S4KDU9-F1
#
_cell.length_a   1.000
_cell.length_b   1.000
_cell.length_c   1.000
_cell.angle_alpha   90.00
_cell.angle_beta   90.00
_cell.angle_gamma   90.00
#
_symmetry.space_group_name_H-M   'P 1'
#
loop_
_entity.id
_entity.type
_entity.pdbx_description
1 polymer ?
#
loop_
_entity_poly.entity_id
_entity_poly.type
_entity_poly.pdbx_seq_one_letter_code
_entity_poly.pdbx_strand_id
1 'polypeptide(L)'
;MESIQRAVTYVLLSSLLIRLPWWTVLNLTPAQRPRRSWTIQKCLYVKFLRFLLSSKGRDRMKHIRVLPTHLALQLDKGVEGVYVDGVPELLAGKVKEWAAKANVEATRIPGYWIHKKGENIIMGQKPYENEKVAYFLHGGAYMHLSAHPNQATSAIPRGLLRFCPSIKRSFAIEYRLSSIPPEPTAGQFPAALIDAIAGYN
;
A
#
# COMPACT_ATOMS: atom_id res chain seq x y z
N MET A 1 -26.13 -3.67 -4.44
CA MET A 1 -25.90 -2.57 -5.41
C MET A 1 -26.36 -1.22 -4.84
N GLU A 2 -27.59 -1.14 -4.29
CA GLU A 2 -28.14 0.10 -3.72
C GLU A 2 -27.34 0.68 -2.52
N SER A 3 -26.79 -0.17 -1.65
CA SER A 3 -25.95 0.27 -0.51
C SER A 3 -24.64 0.94 -0.95
N ILE A 4 -24.01 0.41 -2.00
CA ILE A 4 -22.78 0.97 -2.58
C ILE A 4 -23.08 2.33 -3.20
N GLN A 5 -24.17 2.44 -3.95
CA GLN A 5 -24.59 3.70 -4.58
C GLN A 5 -24.89 4.77 -3.54
N ARG A 6 -25.58 4.44 -2.44
CA ARG A 6 -25.80 5.36 -1.32
C ARG A 6 -24.50 5.81 -0.66
N ALA A 7 -23.55 4.89 -0.43
CA ALA A 7 -22.25 5.23 0.14
C ALA A 7 -21.44 6.15 -0.78
N VAL A 8 -21.38 5.86 -2.08
CA VAL A 8 -20.71 6.67 -3.10
C VAL A 8 -21.35 8.06 -3.16
N THR A 9 -22.67 8.16 -3.30
CA THR A 9 -23.40 9.42 -3.35
C THR A 9 -23.16 10.25 -2.08
N TYR A 10 -23.24 9.63 -0.90
CA TYR A 10 -22.93 10.30 0.35
C TYR A 10 -21.49 10.85 0.37
N VAL A 11 -20.49 10.04 0.01
CA VAL A 11 -19.08 10.46 0.01
C VAL A 11 -18.86 11.61 -0.96
N LEU A 12 -19.40 11.52 -2.17
CA LEU A 12 -19.26 12.56 -3.20
C LEU A 12 -19.95 13.86 -2.77
N LEU A 13 -21.24 13.81 -2.41
CA LEU A 13 -22.01 15.00 -2.02
C LEU A 13 -21.43 15.66 -0.77
N SER A 14 -21.13 14.88 0.28
CA SER A 14 -20.55 15.46 1.49
C SER A 14 -19.13 16.00 1.25
N SER A 15 -18.37 15.46 0.31
CA SER A 15 -17.06 16.02 -0.04
C SER A 15 -17.18 17.30 -0.84
N LEU A 16 -18.07 17.33 -1.84
CA LEU A 16 -18.26 18.47 -2.74
C LEU A 16 -18.96 19.65 -2.05
N LEU A 17 -20.02 19.38 -1.28
CA LEU A 17 -20.89 20.42 -0.73
C LEU A 17 -20.49 20.87 0.69
N ILE A 18 -19.77 20.03 1.44
CA ILE A 18 -19.43 20.32 2.84
C ILE A 18 -17.92 20.40 3.02
N ARG A 19 -17.17 19.33 2.75
CA ARG A 19 -15.73 19.27 3.07
C ARG A 19 -14.91 20.28 2.26
N LEU A 20 -15.10 20.33 0.93
CA LEU A 20 -14.34 21.23 0.07
C LEU A 20 -14.59 22.72 0.38
N PRO A 21 -15.84 23.21 0.51
CA PRO A 21 -16.09 24.58 0.93
C PRO A 21 -15.52 24.87 2.32
N TRP A 22 -15.77 24.00 3.30
CA TRP A 22 -15.29 24.16 4.67
C TRP A 22 -13.76 24.22 4.75
N TRP A 23 -13.07 23.28 4.09
CA TRP A 23 -11.61 23.26 4.05
C TRP A 23 -11.04 24.46 3.29
N THR A 24 -11.74 24.95 2.26
CA THR A 24 -11.33 26.16 1.54
C THR A 24 -11.37 27.36 2.47
N VAL A 25 -12.49 27.60 3.15
CA VAL A 25 -12.66 28.70 4.12
C VAL A 25 -11.58 28.67 5.18
N LEU A 26 -11.32 27.50 5.79
CA LEU A 26 -10.27 27.33 6.81
C LEU A 26 -8.84 27.56 6.29
N ASN A 27 -8.61 27.67 4.98
CA ASN A 27 -7.28 27.82 4.39
C ASN A 27 -7.18 29.05 3.48
N LEU A 28 -8.17 29.95 3.49
CA LEU A 28 -8.16 31.19 2.70
C LEU A 28 -6.95 32.06 3.08
N THR A 29 -6.77 32.31 4.38
CA THR A 29 -5.64 33.13 4.85
C THR A 29 -4.39 32.27 5.05
N PRO A 30 -3.18 32.74 4.66
CA PRO A 30 -1.94 32.01 4.86
C PRO A 30 -1.68 31.65 6.33
N ALA A 31 -2.11 32.49 7.28
CA ALA A 31 -1.91 32.29 8.72
C ALA A 31 -2.65 31.05 9.28
N GLN A 32 -3.77 30.65 8.67
CA GLN A 32 -4.59 29.50 9.09
C GLN A 32 -4.17 28.19 8.42
N ARG A 33 -3.28 28.25 7.43
CA ARG A 33 -2.79 27.05 6.72
C ARG A 33 -1.83 26.27 7.61
N PRO A 34 -1.78 24.92 7.51
CA PRO A 34 -0.78 24.10 8.21
C PRO A 34 0.67 24.54 7.96
N ARG A 35 0.94 25.11 6.77
CA ARG A 35 2.18 25.82 6.45
C ARG A 35 1.82 27.07 5.65
N ARG A 36 2.32 28.23 6.08
CA ARG A 36 2.02 29.52 5.44
C ARG A 36 2.36 29.57 3.95
N SER A 37 3.42 28.88 3.54
CA SER A 37 3.87 28.79 2.14
C SER A 37 3.04 27.87 1.24
N TRP A 38 2.06 27.14 1.79
CA TRP A 38 1.25 26.24 0.96
C TRP A 38 0.18 27.00 0.19
N THR A 39 -0.02 26.61 -1.06
CA THR A 39 -1.20 27.02 -1.84
C THR A 39 -2.47 26.41 -1.23
N ILE A 40 -3.64 27.01 -1.53
CA ILE A 40 -4.93 26.46 -1.12
C ILE A 40 -5.10 25.04 -1.69
N GLN A 41 -4.76 24.84 -2.97
CA GLN A 41 -4.79 23.52 -3.62
C GLN A 41 -4.02 22.47 -2.84
N LYS A 42 -2.79 22.77 -2.40
CA LYS A 42 -1.98 21.84 -1.60
C LYS A 42 -2.63 21.52 -0.25
N CYS A 43 -3.21 22.53 0.41
CA CYS A 43 -3.93 22.33 1.67
C CYS A 43 -5.15 21.41 1.50
N LEU A 44 -5.96 21.65 0.47
CA LEU A 44 -7.12 20.81 0.14
C LEU A 44 -6.71 19.38 -0.20
N TYR A 45 -5.67 19.22 -1.02
CA TYR A 45 -5.14 17.90 -1.39
C TYR A 45 -4.69 17.10 -0.17
N VAL A 46 -3.91 17.71 0.73
CA VAL A 46 -3.43 17.02 1.94
C VAL A 46 -4.58 16.68 2.89
N LYS A 47 -5.56 17.58 3.06
CA LYS A 47 -6.75 17.29 3.88
C LYS A 47 -7.59 16.15 3.27
N PHE A 48 -7.75 16.13 1.95
CA PHE A 48 -8.43 15.06 1.24
C PHE A 48 -7.70 13.72 1.43
N LEU A 49 -6.39 13.70 1.23
CA LEU A 49 -5.58 12.50 1.44
C LEU A 49 -5.67 12.00 2.90
N ARG A 50 -5.59 12.89 3.88
CA ARG A 50 -5.77 12.54 5.30
C ARG A 50 -7.17 11.98 5.58
N PHE A 51 -8.21 12.54 4.97
CA PHE A 51 -9.55 12.00 5.10
C PHE A 51 -9.61 10.58 4.54
N LEU A 52 -9.13 10.34 3.31
CA LEU A 52 -9.13 9.01 2.69
C LEU A 52 -8.37 7.97 3.51
N LEU A 53 -7.26 8.37 4.13
CA LEU A 53 -6.44 7.50 4.99
C LEU A 53 -6.95 7.40 6.43
N SER A 54 -7.94 8.20 6.84
CA SER A 54 -8.55 8.05 8.16
C SER A 54 -9.42 6.79 8.23
N SER A 55 -9.69 6.29 9.43
CA SER A 55 -10.63 5.18 9.64
C SER A 55 -12.00 5.47 9.01
N LYS A 56 -12.53 6.69 9.20
CA LYS A 56 -13.78 7.16 8.60
C LYS A 56 -13.74 7.19 7.08
N GLY A 57 -12.61 7.57 6.48
CA GLY A 57 -12.43 7.56 5.03
C GLY A 57 -12.40 6.14 4.49
N ARG A 58 -11.61 5.27 5.14
CA ARG A 58 -11.49 3.85 4.77
C ARG A 58 -12.84 3.16 4.79
N ASP A 59 -13.57 3.28 5.90
CA ASP A 59 -14.88 2.65 6.05
C ASP A 59 -15.86 3.06 4.94
N ARG A 60 -15.80 4.33 4.52
CA ARG A 60 -16.64 4.82 3.42
C ARG A 60 -16.14 4.44 2.03
N MET A 61 -14.83 4.27 1.86
CA MET A 61 -14.22 3.91 0.57
C MET A 61 -14.19 2.40 0.31
N LYS A 62 -14.34 1.55 1.35
CA LYS A 62 -14.27 0.09 1.22
C LYS A 62 -15.31 -0.48 0.24
N HIS A 63 -16.45 0.20 0.11
CA HIS A 63 -17.51 -0.19 -0.82
C HIS A 63 -17.27 0.28 -2.27
N ILE A 64 -16.32 1.18 -2.47
CA ILE A 64 -16.05 1.82 -3.77
C ILE A 64 -14.91 1.10 -4.50
N ARG A 65 -13.96 0.52 -3.75
CA ARG A 65 -12.79 -0.12 -4.35
C ARG A 65 -12.34 -1.32 -3.51
N VAL A 66 -12.41 -2.52 -4.11
CA VAL A 66 -11.72 -3.70 -3.58
C VAL A 66 -10.24 -3.54 -3.89
N LEU A 67 -9.41 -3.55 -2.86
CA LEU A 67 -7.96 -3.49 -3.02
C LEU A 67 -7.40 -4.92 -3.06
N PRO A 68 -6.32 -5.17 -3.81
CA PRO A 68 -5.56 -6.40 -3.69
C PRO A 68 -5.08 -6.59 -2.25
N THR A 69 -4.96 -7.83 -1.82
CA THR A 69 -4.54 -8.19 -0.45
C THR A 69 -3.63 -9.41 -0.48
N HIS A 70 -2.99 -9.68 0.66
CA HIS A 70 -2.16 -10.86 0.86
C HIS A 70 -2.89 -12.21 0.66
N LEU A 71 -4.23 -12.22 0.54
CA LEU A 71 -5.02 -13.45 0.45
C LEU A 71 -4.97 -14.09 -0.95
N ALA A 72 -4.74 -13.31 -2.00
CA ALA A 72 -4.74 -13.83 -3.36
C ALA A 72 -3.85 -12.99 -4.26
N LEU A 73 -3.05 -13.69 -5.07
CA LEU A 73 -2.28 -13.06 -6.15
C LEU A 73 -3.24 -12.55 -7.22
N GLN A 74 -3.17 -11.26 -7.53
CA GLN A 74 -4.00 -10.64 -8.56
C GLN A 74 -3.16 -10.36 -9.80
N LEU A 75 -3.43 -11.09 -10.88
CA LEU A 75 -2.75 -10.93 -12.15
C LEU A 75 -3.69 -10.23 -13.13
N ASP A 76 -3.39 -8.96 -13.41
CA ASP A 76 -4.01 -8.21 -14.51
C ASP A 76 -3.08 -8.19 -15.74
N LYS A 77 -3.57 -7.67 -16.87
CA LYS A 77 -2.75 -7.45 -18.07
C LYS A 77 -1.52 -6.60 -17.75
N GLY A 78 -0.33 -7.18 -17.94
CA GLY A 78 0.95 -6.51 -17.69
C GLY A 78 1.36 -6.44 -16.22
N VAL A 79 0.69 -7.19 -15.33
CA VAL A 79 1.12 -7.39 -13.96
C VAL A 79 1.88 -8.71 -13.87
N GLU A 80 3.12 -8.63 -13.40
CA GLU A 80 3.95 -9.78 -13.12
C GLU A 80 3.95 -10.02 -11.61
N GLY A 81 3.62 -11.24 -11.20
CA GLY A 81 3.57 -11.58 -9.78
C GLY A 81 3.77 -13.06 -9.53
N VAL A 82 4.15 -13.36 -8.30
CA VAL A 82 4.51 -14.70 -7.83
C VAL A 82 3.95 -14.89 -6.43
N TYR A 83 3.75 -16.15 -6.04
CA TYR A 83 3.59 -16.46 -4.63
C TYR A 83 4.97 -16.64 -4.00
N VAL A 84 5.15 -16.07 -2.82
CA VAL A 84 6.31 -16.22 -1.96
C VAL A 84 5.90 -17.08 -0.78
N ASP A 85 6.65 -18.15 -0.54
CA ASP A 85 6.40 -19.06 0.56
C ASP A 85 6.83 -18.43 1.89
N GLY A 86 6.17 -18.83 2.98
CA GLY A 86 6.56 -18.40 4.32
C GLY A 86 7.93 -18.98 4.69
N VAL A 87 8.71 -18.22 5.47
CA VAL A 87 10.08 -18.59 5.90
C VAL A 87 10.17 -18.80 7.42
N PRO A 88 9.43 -19.76 8.01
CA PRO A 88 9.42 -19.98 9.47
C PRO A 88 10.81 -20.27 10.04
N GLU A 89 11.70 -20.89 9.25
CA GLU A 89 13.08 -21.20 9.60
C GLU A 89 13.96 -19.96 9.79
N LEU A 90 13.62 -18.83 9.16
CA LEU A 90 14.33 -17.55 9.32
C LEU A 90 13.84 -16.74 10.52
N LEU A 91 12.76 -17.18 11.19
CA LEU A 91 12.24 -16.49 12.36
C LEU A 91 13.08 -16.82 13.60
N ALA A 92 13.84 -15.83 14.06
CA ALA A 92 14.74 -15.96 15.20
C ALA A 92 14.53 -14.86 16.26
N GLY A 93 15.06 -15.11 17.46
CA GLY A 93 15.09 -14.16 18.57
C GLY A 93 13.72 -13.57 18.89
N LYS A 94 13.67 -12.23 19.05
CA LYS A 94 12.45 -11.50 19.43
C LYS A 94 11.31 -11.62 18.42
N VAL A 95 11.61 -11.71 17.12
CA VAL A 95 10.57 -11.87 16.10
C VAL A 95 9.82 -13.18 16.30
N LYS A 96 10.53 -14.28 16.58
CA LYS A 96 9.93 -15.58 16.90
C LYS A 96 9.09 -15.52 18.18
N GLU A 97 9.59 -14.86 19.23
CA GLU A 97 8.84 -14.68 20.48
C GLU A 97 7.54 -13.86 20.27
N TRP A 98 7.60 -12.77 19.50
CA TRP A 98 6.43 -11.94 19.21
C TRP A 98 5.41 -12.67 18.34
N ALA A 99 5.88 -13.44 17.35
CA ALA A 99 5.04 -14.26 16.48
C ALA A 99 4.24 -15.28 17.31
N ALA A 100 4.91 -15.99 18.22
CA ALA A 100 4.26 -16.94 19.13
C ALA A 100 3.24 -16.25 20.05
N LYS A 101 3.59 -15.10 20.64
CA LYS A 101 2.68 -14.34 21.53
C LYS A 101 1.44 -13.79 20.81
N ALA A 102 1.59 -13.37 19.56
CA ALA A 102 0.51 -12.82 18.74
C ALA A 102 -0.26 -13.89 17.95
N ASN A 103 0.11 -15.17 18.08
CA ASN A 103 -0.42 -16.27 17.27
C ASN A 103 -0.34 -15.98 15.76
N VAL A 104 0.83 -15.51 15.32
CA VAL A 104 1.12 -15.17 13.92
C VAL A 104 2.10 -16.18 13.35
N GLU A 105 1.69 -16.88 12.31
CA GLU A 105 2.53 -17.83 11.59
C GLU A 105 3.08 -17.21 10.28
N ALA A 106 4.19 -17.78 9.79
CA ALA A 106 4.65 -17.53 8.43
C ALA A 106 3.65 -18.17 7.45
N THR A 107 3.27 -17.44 6.41
CA THR A 107 2.28 -17.91 5.43
C THR A 107 2.73 -17.53 4.03
N ARG A 108 2.24 -18.28 3.05
CA ARG A 108 2.42 -17.96 1.64
C ARG A 108 1.63 -16.71 1.28
N ILE A 109 2.27 -15.76 0.59
CA ILE A 109 1.69 -14.46 0.23
C ILE A 109 2.08 -14.04 -1.21
N PRO A 110 1.31 -13.16 -1.85
CA PRO A 110 1.67 -12.59 -3.15
C PRO A 110 2.88 -11.65 -3.07
N GLY A 111 3.62 -11.58 -4.17
CA GLY A 111 4.60 -10.55 -4.46
C GLY A 111 4.55 -10.16 -5.94
N TYR A 112 4.96 -8.93 -6.24
CA TYR A 112 4.85 -8.34 -7.57
C TYR A 112 6.20 -7.82 -8.06
N TRP A 113 6.48 -8.10 -9.33
CA TRP A 113 7.62 -7.55 -10.04
C TRP A 113 7.21 -6.34 -10.87
N ILE A 114 8.10 -5.36 -10.93
CA ILE A 114 8.01 -4.27 -11.90
C ILE A 114 9.37 -4.20 -12.59
N HIS A 115 9.37 -4.49 -13.89
CA HIS A 115 10.55 -4.37 -14.74
C HIS A 115 10.65 -2.97 -15.36
N LYS A 116 11.88 -2.50 -15.56
CA LYS A 116 12.17 -1.25 -16.25
C LYS A 116 11.76 -1.37 -17.70
N LYS A 117 11.05 -0.36 -18.22
CA LYS A 117 10.62 -0.32 -19.62
C LYS A 117 11.83 -0.33 -20.54
N GLY A 118 11.78 -1.18 -21.57
CA GLY A 118 12.86 -1.32 -22.57
C GLY A 118 13.94 -2.33 -22.20
N GLU A 119 13.96 -2.85 -20.97
CA GLU A 119 14.79 -4.01 -20.63
C GLU A 119 14.04 -5.31 -20.98
N ASN A 120 14.73 -6.27 -21.57
CA ASN A 120 14.18 -7.60 -21.88
C ASN A 120 14.39 -8.56 -20.69
N ILE A 121 13.69 -8.30 -19.58
CA ILE A 121 13.73 -9.15 -18.39
C ILE A 121 12.52 -10.08 -18.41
N ILE A 122 12.78 -11.38 -18.29
CA ILE A 122 11.73 -12.41 -18.25
C ILE A 122 11.33 -12.63 -16.78
N MET A 123 10.01 -12.74 -16.52
CA MET A 123 9.52 -13.08 -15.17
C MET A 123 10.15 -14.39 -14.68
N GLY A 124 10.67 -14.39 -13.45
CA GLY A 124 11.34 -15.54 -12.85
C GLY A 124 12.82 -15.67 -13.20
N GLN A 125 13.35 -14.85 -14.12
CA GLN A 125 14.78 -14.77 -14.36
C GLN A 125 15.49 -14.29 -13.10
N LYS A 126 16.46 -15.06 -12.60
CA LYS A 126 17.30 -14.63 -11.47
C LYS A 126 18.05 -13.33 -11.81
N PRO A 127 18.21 -12.41 -10.85
CA PRO A 127 19.08 -11.25 -11.05
C PRO A 127 20.50 -11.68 -11.41
N TYR A 128 21.21 -10.88 -12.21
CA TYR A 128 22.64 -11.11 -12.43
C TYR A 128 23.44 -10.87 -11.13
N GLU A 129 24.63 -11.45 -11.01
CA GLU A 129 25.44 -11.45 -9.78
C GLU A 129 25.68 -10.04 -9.18
N ASN A 130 25.76 -9.01 -10.03
CA ASN A 130 25.96 -7.61 -9.60
C ASN A 130 24.73 -6.71 -9.84
N GLU A 131 23.56 -7.31 -10.11
CA GLU A 131 22.34 -6.56 -10.36
C GLU A 131 21.71 -6.04 -9.05
N LYS A 132 21.34 -4.76 -9.04
CA LYS A 132 20.60 -4.17 -7.93
C LYS A 132 19.10 -4.32 -8.16
N VAL A 133 18.43 -5.01 -7.24
CA VAL A 133 16.97 -5.11 -7.18
C VAL A 133 16.44 -4.21 -6.09
N ALA A 134 15.45 -3.37 -6.41
CA ALA A 134 14.77 -2.57 -5.40
C ALA A 134 13.70 -3.41 -4.69
N TYR A 135 13.93 -3.76 -3.42
CA TYR A 135 12.91 -4.38 -2.58
C TYR A 135 12.00 -3.31 -1.97
N PHE A 136 10.72 -3.32 -2.33
CA PHE A 136 9.76 -2.27 -2.00
C PHE A 136 8.67 -2.78 -1.05
N LEU A 137 8.68 -2.24 0.16
CA LEU A 137 7.60 -2.40 1.13
C LEU A 137 6.68 -1.18 1.00
N HIS A 138 5.45 -1.39 0.55
CA HIS A 138 4.53 -0.28 0.33
C HIS A 138 4.21 0.50 1.61
N GLY A 139 3.75 1.74 1.46
CA GLY A 139 3.32 2.56 2.59
C GLY A 139 1.91 2.22 3.06
N GLY A 140 1.34 3.07 3.91
CA GLY A 140 -0.03 2.90 4.41
C GLY A 140 -0.10 2.47 5.88
N ALA A 141 0.96 2.72 6.65
CA ALA A 141 1.01 2.52 8.10
C ALA A 141 0.57 1.11 8.53
N TYR A 142 0.97 0.09 7.77
CA TYR A 142 0.60 -1.32 7.97
C TYR A 142 -0.89 -1.63 7.93
N MET A 143 -1.75 -0.69 7.54
CA MET A 143 -3.20 -0.90 7.53
C MET A 143 -3.86 -0.53 6.20
N HIS A 144 -3.11 0.02 5.24
CA HIS A 144 -3.66 0.54 3.98
C HIS A 144 -2.80 0.15 2.78
N LEU A 145 -3.41 0.32 1.60
CA LEU A 145 -2.79 0.22 0.27
C LEU A 145 -2.40 -1.22 -0.07
N SER A 146 -1.60 -1.39 -1.13
CA SER A 146 -1.17 -2.71 -1.60
C SER A 146 0.13 -2.58 -2.41
N ALA A 147 0.86 -3.69 -2.51
CA ALA A 147 2.06 -3.85 -3.33
C ALA A 147 1.78 -3.95 -4.83
N HIS A 148 0.54 -4.23 -5.21
CA HIS A 148 0.13 -4.43 -6.59
C HIS A 148 0.57 -3.26 -7.52
N PRO A 149 1.09 -3.51 -8.73
CA PRO A 149 1.67 -2.47 -9.59
C PRO A 149 0.72 -1.32 -9.98
N ASN A 150 -0.58 -1.56 -9.95
CA ASN A 150 -1.62 -0.56 -10.24
C ASN A 150 -1.99 0.34 -9.03
N GLN A 151 -1.34 0.18 -7.88
CA GLN A 151 -1.55 1.04 -6.73
C GLN A 151 -0.77 2.36 -6.80
N ALA A 152 -1.27 3.36 -6.07
CA ALA A 152 -0.68 4.70 -6.06
C ALA A 152 0.76 4.70 -5.54
N THR A 153 1.05 3.87 -4.54
CA THR A 153 2.39 3.66 -3.96
C THR A 153 3.39 3.14 -4.98
N SER A 154 2.94 2.39 -5.99
CA SER A 154 3.77 1.84 -7.05
C SER A 154 4.35 2.93 -7.97
N ALA A 155 3.95 4.20 -7.82
CA ALA A 155 4.65 5.33 -8.43
C ALA A 155 6.11 5.47 -7.92
N ILE A 156 6.39 5.07 -6.68
CA ILE A 156 7.74 5.13 -6.09
C ILE A 156 8.69 4.15 -6.78
N PRO A 157 8.44 2.82 -6.82
CA PRO A 157 9.32 1.88 -7.52
C PRO A 157 9.41 2.20 -9.03
N ARG A 158 8.31 2.62 -9.68
CA ARG A 158 8.36 3.10 -11.07
C ARG A 158 9.29 4.31 -11.25
N GLY A 159 9.29 5.23 -10.29
CA GLY A 159 10.21 6.35 -10.24
C GLY A 159 11.66 5.89 -10.12
N LEU A 160 11.95 4.96 -9.21
CA LEU A 160 13.29 4.37 -9.05
C LEU A 160 13.79 3.75 -10.36
N LEU A 161 12.96 2.94 -11.02
CA LEU A 161 13.32 2.32 -12.31
C LEU A 161 13.55 3.34 -13.43
N ARG A 162 12.81 4.45 -13.40
CA ARG A 162 12.95 5.53 -14.38
C ARG A 162 14.22 6.36 -14.16
N PHE A 163 14.53 6.70 -12.92
CA PHE A 163 15.53 7.71 -12.59
C PHE A 163 16.86 7.14 -12.06
N CYS A 164 16.91 5.86 -11.69
CA CYS A 164 18.12 5.18 -11.26
C CYS A 164 18.58 4.19 -12.35
N PRO A 165 19.63 4.52 -13.15
CA PRO A 165 20.10 3.66 -14.23
C PRO A 165 20.53 2.26 -13.75
N SER A 166 21.05 2.16 -12.53
CA SER A 166 21.56 0.93 -11.93
C SER A 166 20.50 -0.04 -11.42
N ILE A 167 19.22 0.36 -11.37
CA ILE A 167 18.11 -0.49 -10.93
C ILE A 167 17.26 -0.84 -12.15
N LYS A 168 17.16 -2.14 -12.44
CA LYS A 168 16.43 -2.64 -13.61
C LYS A 168 15.08 -3.27 -13.27
N ARG A 169 14.91 -3.70 -12.03
CA ARG A 169 13.66 -4.27 -11.53
C ARG A 169 13.43 -3.96 -10.05
N SER A 170 12.18 -3.94 -9.66
CA SER A 170 11.76 -3.87 -8.26
C SER A 170 10.85 -5.02 -7.93
N PHE A 171 10.98 -5.53 -6.71
CA PHE A 171 10.10 -6.54 -6.14
C PHE A 171 9.32 -5.93 -4.97
N ALA A 172 8.01 -6.14 -4.91
CA ALA A 172 7.17 -5.65 -3.85
C ALA A 172 6.33 -6.78 -3.24
N ILE A 173 6.49 -7.03 -1.95
CA ILE A 173 5.72 -8.07 -1.24
C ILE A 173 4.36 -7.51 -0.78
N GLU A 174 3.29 -8.27 -0.97
CA GLU A 174 1.93 -7.94 -0.53
C GLU A 174 1.75 -8.40 0.93
N TYR A 175 2.43 -7.72 1.85
CA TYR A 175 2.44 -8.08 3.26
C TYR A 175 1.05 -7.93 3.92
N ARG A 176 0.81 -8.72 4.97
CA ARG A 176 -0.43 -8.68 5.77
C ARG A 176 -0.64 -7.32 6.42
N LEU A 177 -1.83 -6.77 6.21
CA LEU A 177 -2.26 -5.52 6.83
C LEU A 177 -2.98 -5.77 8.15
N SER A 178 -2.69 -4.92 9.13
CA SER A 178 -3.40 -4.88 10.40
C SER A 178 -4.81 -4.32 10.22
N SER A 179 -5.77 -5.02 10.81
CA SER A 179 -7.17 -4.61 10.93
C SER A 179 -7.67 -4.82 12.36
N ILE A 180 -8.62 -3.98 12.75
CA ILE A 180 -9.30 -4.00 14.05
C ILE A 180 -10.80 -3.71 13.80
N PRO A 181 -11.69 -3.92 14.80
CA PRO A 181 -13.11 -3.65 14.65
C PRO A 181 -13.41 -2.26 14.05
N PRO A 182 -14.41 -2.15 13.14
CA PRO A 182 -15.44 -3.15 12.82
C PRO A 182 -15.02 -4.26 11.86
N GLU A 183 -13.82 -4.19 11.27
CA GLU A 183 -13.30 -5.26 10.43
C GLU A 183 -12.80 -6.43 11.30
N PRO A 184 -12.74 -7.67 10.78
CA PRO A 184 -12.12 -8.78 11.49
C PRO A 184 -10.70 -8.42 11.91
N THR A 185 -10.35 -8.74 13.16
CA THR A 185 -8.99 -8.47 13.65
C THR A 185 -8.02 -9.42 12.93
N ALA A 186 -7.06 -8.86 12.20
CA ALA A 186 -6.11 -9.63 11.41
C ALA A 186 -4.79 -8.86 11.24
N GLY A 187 -3.75 -9.56 10.74
CA GLY A 187 -2.46 -8.96 10.36
C GLY A 187 -1.77 -8.20 11.50
N GLN A 188 -1.93 -8.67 12.74
CA GLN A 188 -1.29 -8.07 13.91
C GLN A 188 0.24 -8.12 13.80
N PHE A 189 0.93 -7.22 14.48
CA PHE A 189 2.38 -7.32 14.61
C PHE A 189 2.77 -8.68 15.25
N PRO A 190 3.75 -9.44 14.70
CA PRO A 190 4.73 -9.05 13.68
C PRO A 190 4.44 -9.55 12.23
N ALA A 191 3.18 -9.79 11.84
CA ALA A 191 2.82 -10.38 10.54
C ALA A 191 3.49 -9.69 9.34
N ALA A 192 3.38 -8.37 9.21
CA ALA A 192 3.99 -7.63 8.11
C ALA A 192 5.54 -7.74 8.09
N LEU A 193 6.17 -7.87 9.26
CA LEU A 193 7.62 -8.05 9.37
C LEU A 193 8.03 -9.46 8.90
N ILE A 194 7.30 -10.49 9.30
CA ILE A 194 7.52 -11.88 8.84
C ILE A 194 7.40 -11.95 7.32
N ASP A 195 6.38 -11.31 6.77
CA ASP A 195 6.12 -11.24 5.33
C ASP A 195 7.23 -10.48 4.59
N ALA A 196 7.78 -9.42 5.21
CA ALA A 196 8.93 -8.70 4.66
C ALA A 196 10.22 -9.54 4.67
N ILE A 197 10.41 -10.42 5.66
CA ILE A 197 11.54 -11.36 5.66
C ILE A 197 11.35 -12.39 4.54
N ALA A 198 10.13 -12.91 4.37
CA ALA A 198 9.80 -13.85 3.30
C ALA A 198 10.10 -13.27 1.92
N GLY A 199 9.70 -12.02 1.65
CA GLY A 199 9.97 -11.39 0.36
C GLY A 199 11.41 -10.94 0.13
N TYR A 200 12.26 -10.93 1.16
CA TYR A 200 13.68 -10.60 1.03
C TYR A 200 14.55 -11.83 0.69
N ASN A 201 14.10 -13.02 1.10
CA ASN A 201 14.76 -14.31 0.86
C ASN A 201 14.64 -14.77 -0.61
#